data_AF-A0A2V9RJT7-F1
#
_entry.id   AF-A0A2V9RJT7-F1
#
_cell.length_a   1.000
_cell.length_b   1.000
_cell.length_c   1.000
_cell.angle_alpha   90.00
_cell.angle_beta   90.00
_cell.angle_gamma   90.00
#
_symmetry.space_group_name_H-M   'P 1'
#
loop_
_entity.id
_entity.type
_entity.pdbx_description
1 polymer ?
#
loop_
_entity_poly.entity_id
_entity_poly.type
_entity_poly.pdbx_seq_one_letter_code
_entity_poly.pdbx_strand_id
1 'polypeptide(L)' 'MVVKPDAVPQFVAIRTASLDDPSWFNPQVDVWTSDAHPWDQMNPALPKFEKYPPSGG' A
#
# COMPACT_ATOMS: atom_id res chain seq x y z
N MET A 1 9.39 4.72 -12.96
CA MET A 1 9.73 3.32 -12.65
C MET A 1 8.50 2.47 -12.94
N VAL A 2 8.49 1.74 -14.05
CA VAL A 2 7.43 0.77 -14.36
C VAL A 2 7.78 -0.49 -13.58
N VAL A 3 6.98 -0.88 -12.60
CA VAL A 3 7.09 -2.19 -11.95
C VAL A 3 6.53 -3.20 -12.94
N LYS A 4 7.35 -4.17 -13.39
CA LYS A 4 6.84 -5.31 -14.18
C LYS A 4 6.16 -6.28 -13.22
N PRO A 5 4.84 -6.50 -13.31
CA PRO A 5 4.08 -7.30 -12.34
C PRO A 5 4.13 -8.80 -12.63
N ASP A 6 5.18 -9.30 -13.29
CA ASP A 6 5.25 -10.70 -13.77
C ASP A 6 5.18 -11.74 -12.62
N ALA A 7 5.33 -11.31 -11.36
CA ALA A 7 5.24 -12.17 -10.19
C ALA A 7 3.79 -12.43 -9.72
N VAL A 8 2.82 -11.55 -10.01
CA VAL A 8 1.47 -11.66 -9.44
C VAL A 8 0.40 -11.00 -10.35
N PRO A 9 -0.05 -11.67 -11.43
CA PRO A 9 -0.91 -11.05 -12.45
C PRO A 9 -2.30 -10.60 -11.96
N GLN A 10 -2.75 -11.08 -10.80
CA GLN A 10 -3.99 -10.65 -10.17
C GLN A 10 -3.90 -9.29 -9.46
N PHE A 11 -2.71 -8.72 -9.29
CA PHE A 11 -2.53 -7.41 -8.67
C PHE A 11 -2.01 -6.37 -9.66
N VAL A 12 -2.58 -5.18 -9.58
CA VAL A 12 -2.11 -4.00 -10.29
C VAL A 12 -1.66 -2.98 -9.25
N ALA A 13 -0.43 -2.50 -9.36
CA ALA A 13 0.08 -1.41 -8.54
C ALA A 13 -0.12 -0.08 -9.27
N ILE A 14 -0.81 0.86 -8.62
CA ILE A 14 -1.04 2.22 -9.11
C ILE A 14 -0.40 3.19 -8.12
N ARG A 15 0.23 4.27 -8.63
CA ARG A 15 0.78 5.32 -7.77
C ARG A 15 -0.38 6.18 -7.26
N THR A 16 -0.49 6.38 -5.95
CA THR A 16 -1.57 7.20 -5.38
C THR A 16 -1.60 8.62 -5.95
N ALA A 17 -0.43 9.22 -6.19
CA ALA A 17 -0.31 10.54 -6.80
C ALA A 17 -0.72 10.63 -8.29
N SER A 18 -1.09 9.52 -8.93
CA SER A 18 -1.59 9.53 -10.31
C SER A 18 -3.11 9.45 -10.41
N LEU A 19 -3.85 9.43 -9.29
CA LEU A 19 -5.31 9.48 -9.29
C LEU A 19 -5.78 10.94 -9.34
N ASP A 20 -6.66 11.26 -10.29
CA ASP A 20 -7.31 12.57 -10.36
C ASP A 20 -8.32 12.76 -9.20
N ASP A 21 -9.03 11.70 -8.83
CA ASP A 21 -9.93 11.66 -7.68
C ASP A 21 -9.43 10.63 -6.65
N PRO A 22 -8.92 11.07 -5.48
CA PRO A 22 -8.41 10.17 -4.46
C PRO A 22 -9.51 9.32 -3.80
N SER A 23 -10.79 9.70 -3.93
CA SER A 23 -11.91 8.95 -3.34
C SER A 23 -12.14 7.60 -4.00
N TRP A 24 -11.57 7.36 -5.18
CA TRP A 24 -11.65 6.07 -5.88
C TRP A 24 -10.94 4.94 -5.15
N PHE A 25 -10.08 5.26 -4.19
CA PHE A 25 -9.37 4.27 -3.41
C PHE A 25 -9.56 4.52 -1.92
N ASN A 26 -10.11 3.51 -1.23
CA ASN A 26 -10.20 3.51 0.23
C ASN A 26 -9.12 2.57 0.81
N PRO A 27 -8.05 3.09 1.44
CA PRO A 27 -6.98 2.25 1.99
C PRO A 27 -7.51 1.27 3.03
N GLN A 28 -7.05 0.01 2.95
CA GLN A 28 -7.49 -1.05 3.87
C GLN A 28 -6.38 -1.46 4.86
N VAL A 29 -5.12 -1.29 4.49
CA VAL A 29 -3.95 -1.71 5.28
C VAL A 29 -2.75 -0.82 4.94
N ASP A 30 -1.87 -0.62 5.91
CA ASP A 30 -0.55 -0.03 5.68
C ASP A 30 0.53 -1.12 5.84
N VAL A 31 1.43 -1.19 4.86
CA VAL A 31 2.52 -2.17 4.78
C VAL A 31 3.86 -1.44 4.73
N TRP A 32 4.94 -2.10 5.14
CA TRP A 32 6.28 -1.50 5.25
C TRP A 32 6.37 -0.36 6.27
N THR A 33 5.60 -0.42 7.36
CA THR A 33 5.57 0.63 8.38
C THR A 33 6.88 0.77 9.15
N SER A 34 7.80 -0.19 9.08
CA SER A 34 9.15 -0.07 9.66
C SER A 34 9.96 1.06 9.01
N ASP A 35 9.67 1.37 7.74
CA ASP A 35 10.39 2.34 6.93
C ASP A 35 9.67 3.70 6.91
N ALA A 36 8.58 3.82 7.67
CA ALA A 36 7.78 5.02 7.76
C ALA A 36 8.60 6.18 8.33
N HIS A 37 8.56 7.32 7.65
CA HIS A 37 9.17 8.53 8.17
C HIS A 37 8.29 9.14 9.28
N PRO A 38 8.87 9.89 10.24
CA PRO A 38 8.09 10.52 11.33
C PRO A 38 7.00 11.51 10.87
N TRP A 39 7.09 12.00 9.63
CA TRP A 39 6.11 12.91 9.05
C TRP A 39 4.95 12.19 8.35
N ASP A 40 5.02 10.87 8.19
CA ASP A 40 4.00 10.09 7.48
C ASP A 40 2.74 9.93 8.35
N GLN A 41 1.65 10.58 7.92
CA GLN A 41 0.38 10.59 8.64
C GLN A 41 -0.47 9.39 8.21
N MET A 42 -0.30 8.28 8.92
CA MET A 42 -1.07 7.05 8.70
C MET A 42 -2.41 7.06 9.42
N ASN A 43 -3.46 6.51 8.80
CA ASN A 43 -4.77 6.37 9.46
C ASN A 43 -4.69 5.36 10.62
N PRO A 44 -4.87 5.76 11.89
CA PRO A 44 -4.66 4.88 13.05
C PRO A 44 -5.65 3.72 13.14
N ALA A 45 -6.77 3.77 12.41
CA ALA A 45 -7.77 2.70 12.39
C ALA A 45 -7.40 1.52 11.47
N LEU A 46 -6.42 1.70 10.57
CA LEU A 46 -6.02 0.66 9.63
C LEU A 46 -4.97 -0.28 10.25
N PRO A 47 -5.04 -1.61 9.97
CA PRO A 47 -3.97 -2.54 10.31
C PRO A 47 -2.61 -2.07 9.77
N LYS A 48 -1.57 -2.25 10.59
CA LYS A 48 -0.18 -1.90 10.29
C LYS A 48 0.68 -3.14 10.19
N PHE A 49 1.46 -3.25 9.13
CA PHE A 49 2.43 -4.32 8.94
C PHE A 49 3.81 -3.73 8.68
N GLU A 50 4.81 -4.14 9.48
CA GLU A 50 6.19 -3.69 9.30
C GLU A 50 6.76 -4.08 7.93
N LYS A 51 6.23 -5.11 7.28
CA LYS A 51 6.58 -5.57 5.93
C LYS A 51 5.30 -6.01 5.20
N TYR A 52 5.36 -7.03 4.33
CA TYR A 52 4.17 -7.67 3.79
C TYR A 52 3.32 -8.32 4.90
N PRO A 53 1.98 -8.31 4.76
CA PRO A 53 1.11 -9.10 5.62
C PRO A 53 1.50 -10.59 5.50
N PRO A 54 1.34 -11.38 6.57
CA PRO A 54 1.56 -12.81 6.48
C PRO A 54 0.66 -13.40 5.39
N SER A 55 1.22 -14.21 4.49
CA SER A 55 0.41 -15.03 3.60
C SER A 55 -0.40 -15.96 4.51
N GLY A 56 -1.72 -15.79 4.55
CA GLY A 56 -2.60 -16.71 5.27
C GLY A 56 -2.26 -18.14 4.85
N GLY A 57 -1.97 -18.99 5.83
CA GLY A 57 -1.78 -20.43 5.60
C GLY A 57 -3.07 -21.11 5.19
#